data_AF-A0A929DAT9-F1
#
_entry.id   AF-A0A929DAT9-F1
#
_cell.length_a   1.000
_cell.length_b   1.000
_cell.length_c   1.000
_cell.angle_alpha   90.00
_cell.angle_beta   90.00
_cell.angle_gamma   90.00
#
_symmetry.space_group_name_H-M   'P 1'
#
loop_
_entity.id
_entity.type
_entity.pdbx_description
1 polymer ?
#
loop_
_entity_poly.entity_id
_entity_poly.type
_entity_poly.pdbx_seq_one_letter_code
_entity_poly.pdbx_strand_id
1 'polypeptide(L)'
;MNDVFQRVPSLRDALNEIIIHLRMATEGCLVIAMTSEREDEHRLRREVQAAVVEQLHDQSTFDEHVFDSVYPSLAAYLETLPPPGDGKRAIIFIKGLEAIPDDKREQAIRLLNLEREALKGSHRSILLWVRSSTIPALIHQAGDFWAWRSAVLEFRLPLGVELRTTLPARLPVQELARLYRFKDAYEQQLESASPSAPSTADLKLELAEVYRQLGLPERQVMALRREGLALKAQTGDE
;
A
#
# COMPACT_ATOMS: atom_id res chain seq x y z
N MET A 1 9.20 -7.85 4.76
CA MET A 1 8.28 -8.02 5.92
C MET A 1 8.83 -7.37 7.21
N ASN A 2 8.15 -6.33 7.72
CA ASN A 2 8.52 -5.53 8.88
C ASN A 2 8.50 -6.33 10.22
N ASP A 3 9.48 -6.07 11.10
CA ASP A 3 9.64 -6.65 12.44
C ASP A 3 8.36 -6.58 13.31
N VAL A 4 7.55 -5.52 13.17
CA VAL A 4 6.33 -5.37 13.99
C VAL A 4 5.29 -6.48 13.71
N PHE A 5 5.07 -6.83 12.45
CA PHE A 5 4.12 -7.89 12.08
C PHE A 5 4.66 -9.27 12.45
N GLN A 6 5.99 -9.40 12.61
CA GLN A 6 6.58 -10.62 13.13
C GLN A 6 6.35 -10.75 14.64
N ARG A 7 6.41 -9.65 15.38
CA ARG A 7 6.32 -9.62 16.84
C ARG A 7 4.89 -9.57 17.39
N VAL A 8 3.93 -9.09 16.60
CA VAL A 8 2.54 -8.91 17.02
C VAL A 8 1.61 -9.74 16.12
N PRO A 9 1.22 -10.96 16.55
CA PRO A 9 0.38 -11.86 15.75
C PRO A 9 -0.93 -11.24 15.29
N SER A 10 -1.64 -10.51 16.15
CA SER A 10 -2.91 -9.88 15.79
C SER A 10 -2.81 -8.89 14.63
N LEU A 11 -1.71 -8.13 14.54
CA LEU A 11 -1.47 -7.22 13.41
C LEU A 11 -1.15 -7.99 12.13
N ARG A 12 -0.45 -9.13 12.25
CA ARG A 12 -0.16 -10.01 11.11
C ARG A 12 -1.44 -10.64 10.57
N ASP A 13 -2.30 -11.13 11.46
CA ASP A 13 -3.55 -11.79 11.09
C ASP A 13 -4.48 -10.79 10.39
N ALA A 14 -4.63 -9.58 10.95
CA ALA A 14 -5.37 -8.51 10.31
C ALA A 14 -4.79 -8.11 8.94
N LEU A 15 -3.46 -8.01 8.81
CA LEU A 15 -2.82 -7.75 7.52
C LEU A 15 -3.10 -8.88 6.51
N ASN A 16 -2.98 -10.14 6.92
CA ASN A 16 -3.26 -11.29 6.05
C ASN A 16 -4.72 -11.28 5.57
N GLU A 17 -5.66 -10.91 6.45
CA GLU A 17 -7.07 -10.79 6.09
C GLU A 17 -7.30 -9.67 5.07
N ILE A 18 -6.66 -8.49 5.24
CA ILE A 18 -6.65 -7.43 4.20
C ILE A 18 -6.19 -8.01 2.85
N ILE A 19 -5.04 -8.70 2.83
CA ILE A 19 -4.47 -9.25 1.61
C ILE A 19 -5.43 -10.24 0.94
N ILE A 20 -6.08 -11.10 1.71
CA ILE A 20 -7.06 -12.08 1.20
C ILE A 20 -8.23 -11.35 0.53
N HIS A 21 -8.86 -10.38 1.20
CA HIS A 21 -9.97 -9.63 0.62
C HIS A 21 -9.57 -8.91 -0.66
N LEU A 22 -8.45 -8.18 -0.63
CA LEU A 22 -7.97 -7.41 -1.78
C LEU A 22 -7.56 -8.31 -2.96
N ARG A 23 -6.98 -9.49 -2.70
CA ARG A 23 -6.60 -10.45 -3.75
C ARG A 23 -7.81 -11.16 -4.34
N MET A 24 -8.82 -11.48 -3.54
CA MET A 24 -9.99 -12.24 -4.00
C MET A 24 -11.05 -11.36 -4.67
N ALA A 25 -11.07 -10.05 -4.40
CA ALA A 25 -12.03 -9.13 -5.01
C ALA A 25 -11.80 -8.99 -6.53
N THR A 26 -12.79 -9.42 -7.32
CA THR A 26 -12.82 -9.27 -8.78
C THR A 26 -13.54 -8.00 -9.22
N GLU A 27 -14.55 -7.55 -8.47
CA GLU A 27 -15.37 -6.37 -8.78
C GLU A 27 -15.10 -5.19 -7.83
N GLY A 28 -13.98 -5.23 -7.10
CA GLY A 28 -13.72 -4.30 -5.99
C GLY A 28 -14.35 -4.76 -4.68
N CYS A 29 -13.88 -4.20 -3.59
CA CYS A 29 -14.35 -4.49 -2.24
C CYS A 29 -14.10 -3.29 -1.31
N LEU A 30 -14.78 -3.26 -0.18
CA LEU A 30 -14.53 -2.28 0.87
C LEU A 30 -13.96 -2.99 2.09
N VAL A 31 -12.73 -2.67 2.45
CA VAL A 31 -12.10 -3.10 3.70
C VAL A 31 -11.94 -1.89 4.60
N ILE A 32 -12.45 -1.98 5.82
CA ILE A 32 -12.35 -0.91 6.81
C ILE A 32 -11.25 -1.30 7.81
N ALA A 33 -10.18 -0.52 7.84
CA ALA A 33 -9.11 -0.65 8.83
C ALA A 33 -9.35 0.37 9.95
N MET A 34 -9.64 -0.15 11.15
CA MET A 34 -9.94 0.63 12.33
C MET A 34 -8.71 0.76 13.22
N THR A 35 -8.47 1.96 13.75
CA THR A 35 -7.44 2.24 14.75
C THR A 35 -8.02 2.87 16.01
N SER A 36 -7.23 2.94 17.08
CA SER A 36 -7.57 3.68 18.31
C SER A 36 -7.43 5.20 18.10
N GLU A 37 -7.10 5.98 19.13
CA GLU A 37 -6.86 7.44 19.01
C GLU A 37 -5.40 7.83 19.31
N ARG A 38 -4.44 6.96 18.98
CA ARG A 38 -3.00 7.15 19.32
C ARG A 38 -2.18 7.74 18.17
N GLU A 39 -1.19 8.56 18.51
CA GLU A 39 -0.30 9.20 17.52
C GLU A 39 0.49 8.21 16.63
N ASP A 40 0.83 7.03 17.14
CA ASP A 40 1.60 6.01 16.39
C ASP A 40 0.82 5.37 15.22
N GLU A 41 -0.48 5.62 15.11
CA GLU A 41 -1.35 5.07 14.07
C GLU A 41 -0.99 5.55 12.68
N HIS A 42 -0.51 6.79 12.56
CA HIS A 42 -0.02 7.28 11.28
C HIS A 42 1.17 6.49 10.77
N ARG A 43 2.00 5.95 11.67
CA ARG A 43 3.12 5.10 11.31
C ARG A 43 2.63 3.69 11.00
N LEU A 44 1.75 3.12 11.85
CA LEU A 44 1.18 1.78 11.64
C LEU A 44 0.45 1.67 10.30
N ARG A 45 -0.38 2.67 9.96
CA ARG A 45 -1.07 2.76 8.67
C ARG A 45 -0.09 2.69 7.50
N ARG A 46 1.01 3.44 7.55
CA ARG A 46 2.03 3.42 6.49
C ARG A 46 2.72 2.07 6.37
N GLU A 47 2.97 1.40 7.49
CA GLU A 47 3.54 0.04 7.47
C GLU A 47 2.57 -0.98 6.87
N VAL A 48 1.28 -0.88 7.19
CA VAL A 48 0.25 -1.73 6.57
C VAL A 48 0.18 -1.45 5.07
N GLN A 49 0.14 -0.18 4.64
CA GLN A 49 0.16 0.20 3.23
C GLN A 49 1.38 -0.38 2.50
N ALA A 50 2.58 -0.21 3.06
CA ALA A 50 3.80 -0.71 2.47
C ALA A 50 3.79 -2.23 2.33
N ALA A 51 3.29 -2.95 3.35
CA ALA A 51 3.18 -4.41 3.32
C ALA A 51 2.12 -4.90 2.33
N VAL A 52 1.03 -4.15 2.13
CA VAL A 52 0.02 -4.43 1.10
C VAL A 52 0.61 -4.25 -0.30
N VAL A 53 1.36 -3.18 -0.52
CA VAL A 53 2.04 -2.94 -1.80
C VAL A 53 3.09 -4.03 -2.06
N GLU A 54 3.96 -4.33 -1.09
CA GLU A 54 4.97 -5.40 -1.20
C GLU A 54 4.36 -6.71 -1.71
N GLN A 55 3.21 -7.11 -1.18
CA GLN A 55 2.58 -8.40 -1.46
C GLN A 55 1.67 -8.45 -2.70
N LEU A 56 1.30 -7.30 -3.28
CA LEU A 56 0.31 -7.23 -4.36
C LEU A 56 0.77 -6.38 -5.57
N HIS A 57 2.03 -5.95 -5.60
CA HIS A 57 2.54 -5.02 -6.62
C HIS A 57 2.53 -5.55 -8.07
N ASP A 58 2.57 -6.87 -8.22
CA ASP A 58 2.54 -7.61 -9.46
C ASP A 58 1.12 -7.67 -10.06
N GLN A 59 0.12 -7.89 -9.21
CA GLN A 59 -1.29 -8.08 -9.59
C GLN A 59 -2.17 -6.84 -9.39
N SER A 60 -1.62 -5.71 -8.95
CA SER A 60 -2.41 -4.53 -8.59
C SER A 60 -1.74 -3.18 -8.92
N THR A 61 -2.58 -2.17 -9.10
CA THR A 61 -2.22 -0.75 -9.09
C THR A 61 -2.70 -0.11 -7.80
N PHE A 62 -2.02 0.95 -7.37
CA PHE A 62 -2.28 1.59 -6.08
C PHE A 62 -2.43 3.09 -6.24
N ASP A 63 -3.36 3.66 -5.48
CA ASP A 63 -3.44 5.10 -5.28
C ASP A 63 -3.74 5.41 -3.81
N GLU A 64 -3.52 6.66 -3.41
CA GLU A 64 -3.82 7.14 -2.07
C GLU A 64 -4.65 8.42 -2.15
N HIS A 65 -5.72 8.46 -1.37
CA HIS A 65 -6.56 9.64 -1.20
C HIS A 65 -6.66 10.04 0.27
N VAL A 66 -6.63 11.34 0.49
CA VAL A 66 -6.86 11.96 1.79
C VAL A 66 -8.11 12.79 1.67
N PHE A 67 -9.08 12.53 2.55
CA PHE A 67 -10.25 13.39 2.66
C PHE A 67 -9.81 14.84 2.90
N ASP A 68 -10.36 15.74 2.09
CA ASP A 68 -10.19 17.18 2.24
C ASP A 68 -11.53 17.83 2.60
N SER A 69 -11.45 18.88 3.40
CA SER A 69 -12.57 19.70 3.86
C SER A 69 -13.25 20.50 2.75
N VAL A 70 -12.56 20.78 1.64
CA VAL A 70 -13.10 21.57 0.51
C VAL A 70 -13.98 20.70 -0.38
N TYR A 71 -13.56 19.47 -0.67
CA TYR A 71 -14.27 18.57 -1.57
C TYR A 71 -14.24 17.12 -1.05
N PRO A 72 -15.14 16.75 -0.12
CA PRO A 72 -15.09 15.46 0.58
C PRO A 72 -15.69 14.27 -0.20
N SER A 73 -15.93 14.40 -1.51
CA SER A 73 -16.51 13.34 -2.34
C SER A 73 -15.43 12.33 -2.74
N LEU A 74 -15.58 11.09 -2.27
CA LEU A 74 -14.69 10.01 -2.67
C LEU A 74 -14.98 9.56 -4.10
N ALA A 75 -16.26 9.47 -4.49
CA ALA A 75 -16.59 9.02 -5.84
C ALA A 75 -16.05 9.96 -6.92
N ALA A 76 -16.16 11.28 -6.71
CA ALA A 76 -15.63 12.25 -7.65
C ALA A 76 -14.10 12.16 -7.77
N TYR A 77 -13.38 11.84 -6.68
CA TYR A 77 -11.95 11.52 -6.80
C TYR A 77 -11.71 10.25 -7.64
N LEU A 78 -12.48 9.18 -7.43
CA LEU A 78 -12.34 7.95 -8.21
C LEU A 78 -12.58 8.15 -9.72
N GLU A 79 -13.44 9.10 -10.09
CA GLU A 79 -13.69 9.49 -11.48
C GLU A 79 -12.49 10.18 -12.14
N THR A 80 -11.60 10.81 -11.35
CA THR A 80 -10.35 11.41 -11.89
C THR A 80 -9.29 10.36 -12.22
N LEU A 81 -9.42 9.14 -11.70
CA LEU A 81 -8.44 8.09 -11.89
C LEU A 81 -8.68 7.35 -13.21
N PRO A 82 -7.61 6.94 -13.92
CA PRO A 82 -7.74 6.13 -15.12
C PRO A 82 -8.45 4.80 -14.79
N PRO A 83 -9.31 4.27 -15.68
CA PRO A 83 -10.03 3.03 -15.42
C PRO A 83 -9.05 1.91 -15.01
N PRO A 84 -9.46 0.96 -14.15
CA PRO A 84 -8.63 -0.19 -13.82
C PRO A 84 -8.14 -0.85 -15.11
N GLY A 85 -6.81 -0.98 -15.28
CA GLY A 85 -6.24 -1.56 -16.48
C GLY A 85 -6.56 -3.06 -16.59
N ASP A 86 -6.65 -3.55 -17.82
CA ASP A 86 -7.00 -4.96 -18.09
C ASP A 86 -6.10 -5.91 -17.29
N GLY A 87 -6.73 -6.72 -16.43
CA GLY A 87 -6.09 -7.76 -15.64
C GLY A 87 -5.44 -7.32 -14.32
N LYS A 88 -5.41 -6.02 -13.97
CA LYS A 88 -4.88 -5.55 -12.67
C LYS A 88 -5.96 -4.95 -11.79
N ARG A 89 -5.94 -5.32 -10.50
CA ARG A 89 -6.83 -4.75 -9.50
C ARG A 89 -6.37 -3.35 -9.12
N ALA A 90 -7.29 -2.40 -9.01
CA ALA A 90 -6.98 -1.09 -8.46
C ALA A 90 -7.32 -1.04 -6.97
N ILE A 91 -6.33 -0.72 -6.14
CA ILE A 91 -6.46 -0.62 -4.68
C ILE A 91 -6.23 0.84 -4.28
N ILE A 92 -7.24 1.45 -3.65
CA ILE A 92 -7.18 2.84 -3.21
C ILE A 92 -7.11 2.87 -1.69
N PHE A 93 -6.05 3.48 -1.16
CA PHE A 93 -5.89 3.70 0.26
C PHE A 93 -6.53 5.04 0.65
N ILE A 94 -7.53 5.00 1.54
CA ILE A 94 -8.27 6.20 1.96
C ILE A 94 -7.95 6.52 3.42
N LYS A 95 -7.70 7.79 3.73
CA LYS A 95 -7.44 8.27 5.09
C LYS A 95 -7.94 9.69 5.29
N GLY A 96 -7.82 10.19 6.53
CA GLY A 96 -7.95 11.62 6.83
C GLY A 96 -9.38 12.07 7.15
N LEU A 97 -10.33 11.13 7.26
CA LEU A 97 -11.71 11.45 7.62
C LEU A 97 -11.80 12.15 9.00
N GLU A 98 -10.90 11.81 9.93
CA GLU A 98 -10.82 12.42 11.25
C GLU A 98 -10.01 13.72 11.29
N ALA A 99 -9.31 14.07 10.21
CA ALA A 99 -8.50 15.29 10.12
C ALA A 99 -9.30 16.50 9.62
N ILE A 100 -10.50 16.28 9.05
CA ILE A 100 -11.38 17.34 8.58
C ILE A 100 -12.35 17.80 9.69
N PRO A 101 -12.84 19.06 9.65
CA PRO A 101 -13.79 19.58 10.62
C PRO A 101 -15.05 18.72 10.76
N ASP A 102 -15.65 18.67 11.95
CA ASP A 102 -16.75 17.75 12.27
C ASP A 102 -17.94 17.86 11.31
N ASP A 103 -18.35 19.07 10.92
CA ASP A 103 -19.43 19.32 9.96
C ASP A 103 -19.11 18.75 8.57
N LYS A 104 -17.85 18.88 8.15
CA LYS A 104 -17.34 18.33 6.89
C LYS A 104 -17.16 16.82 6.96
N ARG A 105 -16.76 16.27 8.11
CA ARG A 105 -16.67 14.84 8.34
C ARG A 105 -18.02 14.17 8.23
N GLU A 106 -19.05 14.74 8.86
CA GLU A 106 -20.41 14.23 8.71
C GLU A 106 -20.89 14.33 7.25
N GLN A 107 -20.59 15.42 6.56
CA GLN A 107 -20.88 15.56 5.14
C GLN A 107 -20.20 14.46 4.32
N ALA A 108 -18.91 14.20 4.55
CA ALA A 108 -18.14 13.15 3.90
C ALA A 108 -18.77 11.76 4.12
N ILE A 109 -19.16 11.44 5.36
CA ILE A 109 -19.82 10.17 5.70
C ILE A 109 -21.16 10.03 4.97
N ARG A 110 -21.98 11.09 4.94
CA ARG A 110 -23.24 11.08 4.17
C ARG A 110 -23.00 10.89 2.67
N LEU A 111 -21.95 11.51 2.12
CA LEU A 111 -21.58 11.33 0.71
C LEU A 111 -21.17 9.88 0.41
N LEU A 112 -20.43 9.20 1.30
CA LEU A 112 -20.11 7.78 1.11
C LEU A 112 -21.38 6.92 0.90
N ASN A 113 -22.47 7.24 1.62
CA ASN A 113 -23.73 6.54 1.46
C ASN A 113 -24.47 6.91 0.17
N LEU A 114 -24.50 8.21 -0.15
CA LEU A 114 -25.17 8.73 -1.33
C LEU A 114 -24.52 8.23 -2.62
N GLU A 115 -23.19 8.17 -2.62
CA GLU A 115 -22.35 7.81 -3.76
C GLU A 115 -22.05 6.30 -3.84
N ARG A 116 -22.65 5.48 -2.97
CA ARG A 116 -22.33 4.05 -2.83
C ARG A 116 -22.34 3.28 -4.15
N GLU A 117 -23.26 3.61 -5.06
CA GLU A 117 -23.40 2.90 -6.34
C GLU A 117 -22.28 3.29 -7.29
N ALA A 118 -21.84 4.55 -7.27
CA ALA A 118 -20.64 4.98 -7.99
C ALA A 118 -19.37 4.34 -7.41
N LEU A 119 -19.28 4.25 -6.07
CA LEU A 119 -18.16 3.58 -5.40
C LEU A 119 -18.08 2.09 -5.75
N LYS A 120 -19.20 1.36 -5.69
CA LYS A 120 -19.29 -0.04 -6.11
C LYS A 120 -18.99 -0.22 -7.61
N GLY A 121 -19.60 0.64 -8.44
CA GLY A 121 -19.43 0.61 -9.89
C GLY A 121 -18.04 1.02 -10.38
N SER A 122 -17.19 1.56 -9.52
CA SER A 122 -15.80 1.90 -9.86
C SER A 122 -14.92 0.65 -10.10
N HIS A 123 -15.37 -0.53 -9.65
CA HIS A 123 -14.60 -1.77 -9.66
C HIS A 123 -13.22 -1.67 -8.98
N ARG A 124 -13.09 -0.75 -8.02
CA ARG A 124 -11.87 -0.55 -7.22
C ARG A 124 -12.05 -1.13 -5.83
N SER A 125 -10.96 -1.68 -5.30
CA SER A 125 -10.91 -2.04 -3.88
C SER A 125 -10.51 -0.83 -3.05
N ILE A 126 -11.25 -0.57 -1.98
CA ILE A 126 -11.06 0.57 -1.08
C ILE A 126 -10.59 0.03 0.27
N LEU A 127 -9.41 0.46 0.71
CA LEU A 127 -8.95 0.28 2.08
C LEU A 127 -9.16 1.59 2.85
N LEU A 128 -10.28 1.69 3.57
CA LEU A 128 -10.68 2.87 4.32
C LEU A 128 -10.11 2.82 5.73
N TRP A 129 -9.22 3.76 6.06
CA TRP A 129 -8.66 3.92 7.39
C TRP A 129 -9.47 4.92 8.21
N VAL A 130 -9.95 4.48 9.38
CA VAL A 130 -10.73 5.30 10.31
C VAL A 130 -10.36 5.01 11.77
N ARG A 131 -10.71 5.94 12.66
CA ARG A 131 -10.69 5.72 14.11
C ARG A 131 -11.92 4.94 14.56
N SER A 132 -11.80 4.22 15.67
CA SER A 132 -12.91 3.46 16.26
C SER A 132 -14.10 4.35 16.62
N SER A 133 -13.86 5.61 16.98
CA SER A 133 -14.91 6.60 17.25
C SER A 133 -15.75 6.99 16.01
N THR A 134 -15.23 6.75 14.80
CA THR A 134 -15.92 7.03 13.53
C THR A 134 -16.88 5.90 13.12
N ILE A 135 -16.70 4.68 13.65
CA ILE A 135 -17.49 3.51 13.26
C ILE A 135 -19.01 3.67 13.50
N PRO A 136 -19.49 4.17 14.66
CA PRO A 136 -20.92 4.39 14.86
C PRO A 136 -21.52 5.33 13.81
N ALA A 137 -20.78 6.38 13.41
CA ALA A 137 -21.24 7.31 12.39
C ALA A 137 -21.34 6.63 11.01
N LEU A 138 -20.38 5.77 10.63
CA LEU A 138 -20.48 4.97 9.40
C LEU A 138 -21.69 4.04 9.42
N ILE A 139 -21.96 3.36 10.53
CA ILE A 139 -23.12 2.46 10.67
C ILE A 139 -24.44 3.20 10.53
N HIS A 140 -24.57 4.35 11.22
CA HIS A 140 -25.85 5.04 11.33
C HIS A 140 -26.13 6.04 10.19
N GLN A 141 -25.08 6.69 9.67
CA GLN A 141 -25.23 7.72 8.63
C GLN A 141 -24.89 7.19 7.23
N ALA A 142 -24.15 6.08 7.15
CA ALA A 142 -23.76 5.46 5.90
C ALA A 142 -24.08 3.97 5.85
N GLY A 143 -25.31 3.60 6.23
CA GLY A 143 -25.74 2.22 6.38
C GLY A 143 -25.59 1.34 5.12
N ASP A 144 -25.86 1.86 3.93
CA ASP A 144 -25.73 1.09 2.69
C ASP A 144 -24.27 0.97 2.24
N PHE A 145 -23.48 2.03 2.44
CA PHE A 145 -22.03 1.97 2.27
C PHE A 145 -21.40 0.97 3.26
N TRP A 146 -21.82 1.01 4.52
CA TRP A 146 -21.41 0.05 5.54
C TRP A 146 -21.82 -1.37 5.17
N ALA A 147 -23.01 -1.58 4.63
CA ALA A 147 -23.48 -2.89 4.19
C ALA A 147 -22.62 -3.50 3.06
N TRP A 148 -21.91 -2.67 2.29
CA TRP A 148 -20.98 -3.12 1.24
C TRP A 148 -19.63 -3.63 1.78
N ARG A 149 -19.27 -3.34 3.03
CA ARG A 149 -17.98 -3.74 3.60
C ARG A 149 -17.78 -5.26 3.51
N SER A 150 -16.59 -5.67 3.11
CA SER A 150 -16.15 -7.06 3.11
C SER A 150 -15.52 -7.45 4.44
N ALA A 151 -14.84 -6.52 5.11
CA ALA A 151 -14.23 -6.74 6.42
C ALA A 151 -14.10 -5.43 7.21
N VAL A 152 -14.06 -5.58 8.53
CA VAL A 152 -13.69 -4.52 9.48
C VAL A 152 -12.60 -5.09 10.38
N LEU A 153 -11.40 -4.51 10.28
CA LEU A 153 -10.19 -5.08 10.87
C LEU A 153 -9.57 -4.08 11.82
N GLU A 154 -9.27 -4.54 13.04
CA GLU A 154 -8.69 -3.69 14.08
C GLU A 154 -7.16 -3.74 14.06
N PHE A 155 -6.55 -2.56 13.98
CA PHE A 155 -5.11 -2.35 14.06
C PHE A 155 -4.78 -1.63 15.37
N ARG A 156 -4.40 -2.41 16.38
CA ARG A 156 -4.01 -1.90 17.69
C ARG A 156 -2.58 -2.28 18.03
N LEU A 157 -1.74 -1.29 18.30
CA LEU A 157 -0.40 -1.52 18.83
C LEU A 157 -0.49 -1.88 20.32
N PRO A 158 0.09 -3.03 20.75
CA PRO A 158 0.20 -3.36 22.16
C PRO A 158 0.99 -2.29 22.92
N LEU A 159 0.66 -2.12 24.21
CA LEU A 159 1.39 -1.18 25.07
C LEU A 159 2.87 -1.53 25.13
N GLY A 160 3.74 -0.51 25.04
CA GLY A 160 5.19 -0.68 25.08
C GLY A 160 5.83 -1.18 23.78
N VAL A 161 5.05 -1.38 22.71
CA VAL A 161 5.60 -1.67 21.38
C VAL A 161 5.85 -0.36 20.65
N GLU A 162 7.11 0.00 20.48
CA GLU A 162 7.50 1.14 19.65
C GLU A 162 7.51 0.78 18.17
N LEU A 163 6.91 1.65 17.35
CA LEU A 163 6.93 1.49 15.89
C LEU A 163 8.00 2.39 15.26
N ARG A 164 8.96 1.77 14.59
CA ARG A 164 9.93 2.46 13.74
C ARG A 164 9.48 2.39 12.29
N THR A 165 9.31 3.55 11.67
CA THR A 165 8.89 3.62 10.26
C THR A 165 10.03 3.16 9.35
N THR A 166 9.77 2.10 8.59
CA THR A 166 10.65 1.53 7.58
C THR A 166 10.85 2.49 6.41
N LEU A 167 11.90 2.31 5.60
CA LEU A 167 12.10 3.12 4.40
C LEU A 167 10.94 2.97 3.39
N PRO A 168 10.44 1.75 3.08
CA PRO A 168 9.26 1.56 2.24
C PRO A 168 8.04 2.36 2.69
N ALA A 169 7.75 2.37 4.00
CA ALA A 169 6.60 3.08 4.56
C ALA A 169 6.70 4.62 4.47
N ARG A 170 7.84 5.16 4.04
CA ARG A 170 8.01 6.62 3.79
C ARG A 170 7.73 7.00 2.35
N LEU A 171 7.70 6.03 1.43
CA LEU A 171 7.52 6.27 0.02
C LEU A 171 6.02 6.37 -0.33
N PRO A 172 5.66 7.17 -1.35
CA PRO A 172 4.33 7.10 -1.96
C PRO A 172 4.02 5.69 -2.47
N VAL A 173 2.76 5.27 -2.39
CA VAL A 173 2.35 3.90 -2.75
C VAL A 173 2.64 3.57 -4.23
N GLN A 174 2.52 4.54 -5.13
CA GLN A 174 2.84 4.39 -6.55
C GLN A 174 4.33 4.13 -6.77
N GLU A 175 5.18 4.89 -6.06
CA GLU A 175 6.63 4.76 -6.16
C GLU A 175 7.10 3.44 -5.55
N LEU A 176 6.53 3.06 -4.40
CA LEU A 176 6.83 1.77 -3.78
C LEU A 176 6.48 0.60 -4.70
N ALA A 177 5.30 0.64 -5.33
CA ALA A 177 4.89 -0.39 -6.29
C ALA A 177 5.81 -0.41 -7.53
N ARG A 178 6.30 0.75 -7.97
CA ARG A 178 7.28 0.85 -9.08
C ARG A 178 8.59 0.16 -8.70
N LEU A 179 9.12 0.42 -7.51
CA LEU A 179 10.37 -0.17 -7.04
C LEU A 179 10.29 -1.69 -6.91
N TYR A 180 9.20 -2.22 -6.36
CA TYR A 180 9.02 -3.68 -6.30
C TYR A 180 8.94 -4.32 -7.69
N ARG A 181 8.25 -3.68 -8.65
CA ARG A 181 8.23 -4.17 -10.05
C ARG A 181 9.62 -4.15 -10.68
N PHE A 182 10.42 -3.12 -10.44
CA PHE A 182 11.80 -3.09 -10.95
C PHE A 182 12.69 -4.12 -10.30
N LYS A 183 12.57 -4.31 -8.98
CA LYS A 183 13.25 -5.39 -8.27
C LYS A 183 12.99 -6.72 -8.97
N ASP A 184 11.72 -7.09 -9.13
CA ASP A 184 11.33 -8.39 -9.67
C ASP A 184 11.76 -8.53 -11.14
N ALA A 185 11.66 -7.45 -11.93
CA ALA A 185 12.11 -7.45 -13.33
C ALA A 185 13.63 -7.65 -13.45
N TYR A 186 14.43 -6.98 -12.62
CA TYR A 186 15.89 -7.12 -12.63
C TYR A 186 16.33 -8.49 -12.11
N GLU A 187 15.70 -9.01 -11.05
CA GLU A 187 15.94 -10.37 -10.55
C GLU A 187 15.64 -11.40 -11.65
N GLN A 188 14.49 -11.29 -12.31
CA GLN A 188 14.11 -12.20 -13.39
C GLN A 188 15.07 -12.13 -14.59
N GLN A 189 15.53 -10.93 -14.97
CA GLN A 189 16.50 -10.78 -16.05
C GLN A 189 17.86 -11.40 -15.70
N LEU A 190 18.31 -11.29 -14.46
CA LEU A 190 19.54 -11.91 -13.97
C LEU A 190 19.44 -13.44 -13.90
N GLU A 191 18.25 -13.98 -13.65
CA GLU A 191 17.99 -15.43 -13.65
C GLU A 191 17.79 -16.01 -15.05
N SER A 192 17.29 -15.21 -16.00
CA SER A 192 17.10 -15.62 -17.39
C SER A 192 18.43 -15.75 -18.15
N ALA A 193 18.45 -16.49 -19.27
CA ALA A 193 19.65 -16.90 -19.99
C ALA A 193 20.69 -15.77 -20.15
N SER A 194 21.93 -16.09 -19.76
CA SER A 194 23.03 -15.16 -19.45
C SER A 194 23.11 -13.93 -20.36
N PRO A 195 22.74 -12.74 -19.84
CA PRO A 195 23.07 -11.47 -20.50
C PRO A 195 24.58 -11.36 -20.73
N SER A 196 25.01 -10.49 -21.65
CA SER A 196 26.43 -10.17 -21.79
C SER A 196 26.99 -9.63 -20.46
N ALA A 197 28.28 -9.85 -20.20
CA ALA A 197 28.91 -9.40 -18.95
C ALA A 197 28.70 -7.90 -18.63
N PRO A 198 28.74 -6.96 -19.60
CA PRO A 198 28.40 -5.56 -19.37
C PRO A 198 26.93 -5.36 -18.94
N SER A 199 26.00 -6.06 -19.58
CA SER A 199 24.58 -5.99 -19.26
C SER A 199 24.29 -6.54 -17.86
N THR A 200 24.91 -7.67 -17.49
CA THR A 200 24.82 -8.21 -16.12
C THR A 200 25.38 -7.23 -15.10
N ALA A 201 26.47 -6.53 -15.41
CA ALA A 201 27.07 -5.55 -14.52
C ALA A 201 26.13 -4.37 -14.24
N ASP A 202 25.51 -3.82 -15.29
CA ASP A 202 24.54 -2.73 -15.17
C ASP A 202 23.30 -3.15 -14.37
N LEU A 203 22.72 -4.32 -14.68
CA LEU A 203 21.56 -4.86 -13.96
C LEU A 203 21.83 -5.02 -12.45
N LYS A 204 23.02 -5.51 -12.07
CA LYS A 204 23.39 -5.64 -10.65
C LYS A 204 23.53 -4.29 -9.94
N LEU A 205 24.03 -3.26 -10.63
CA LEU A 205 24.14 -1.92 -10.07
C LEU A 205 22.77 -1.25 -9.90
N GLU A 206 21.88 -1.41 -10.89
CA GLU A 206 20.50 -0.92 -10.82
C GLU A 206 19.72 -1.64 -9.72
N LEU A 207 19.84 -2.96 -9.61
CA LEU A 207 19.21 -3.74 -8.54
C LEU A 207 19.72 -3.34 -7.15
N ALA A 208 21.02 -3.07 -7.01
CA ALA A 208 21.57 -2.58 -5.74
C ALA A 208 20.95 -1.23 -5.34
N GLU A 209 20.71 -0.34 -6.29
CA GLU A 209 20.06 0.94 -6.03
C GLU A 209 18.59 0.77 -5.64
N VAL A 210 17.85 -0.11 -6.32
CA VAL A 210 16.47 -0.46 -5.93
C VAL A 210 16.44 -1.06 -4.52
N TYR A 211 17.35 -1.98 -4.20
CA TYR A 211 17.47 -2.58 -2.86
C TYR A 211 17.71 -1.54 -1.78
N ARG A 212 18.58 -0.56 -2.05
CA ARG A 212 18.86 0.55 -1.15
C ARG A 212 17.61 1.40 -0.90
N GLN A 213 16.85 1.72 -1.95
CA GLN A 213 15.61 2.52 -1.83
C GLN A 213 14.50 1.75 -1.09
N LEU A 214 14.41 0.44 -1.28
CA LEU A 214 13.52 -0.46 -0.52
C LEU A 214 14.01 -0.72 0.91
N GLY A 215 15.19 -0.22 1.29
CA GLY A 215 15.74 -0.40 2.63
C GLY A 215 16.15 -1.84 2.95
N LEU A 216 16.54 -2.62 1.95
CA LEU A 216 17.09 -3.96 2.15
C LEU A 216 18.45 -3.90 2.87
N PRO A 217 18.89 -4.98 3.53
CA PRO A 217 20.11 -4.98 4.33
C PRO A 217 21.33 -4.53 3.53
N GLU A 218 22.12 -3.61 4.10
CA GLU A 218 23.31 -3.01 3.45
C GLU A 218 24.28 -4.05 2.90
N ARG A 219 24.41 -5.20 3.58
CA ARG A 219 25.23 -6.32 3.11
C ARG A 219 24.81 -6.84 1.72
N GLN A 220 23.51 -6.87 1.42
CA GLN A 220 22.99 -7.33 0.13
C GLN A 220 23.23 -6.27 -0.94
N VAL A 221 22.97 -4.99 -0.61
CA VAL A 221 23.25 -3.85 -1.48
C VAL A 221 24.73 -3.82 -1.88
N MET A 222 25.64 -3.96 -0.92
CA MET A 222 27.07 -3.93 -1.16
C MET A 222 27.59 -5.16 -1.90
N ALA A 223 26.99 -6.34 -1.69
CA ALA A 223 27.33 -7.54 -2.45
C ALA A 223 27.03 -7.35 -3.94
N LEU A 224 25.81 -6.93 -4.28
CA LEU A 224 25.40 -6.65 -5.67
C LEU A 224 26.28 -5.58 -6.30
N ARG A 225 26.53 -4.48 -5.58
CA ARG A 225 27.37 -3.38 -6.08
C ARG A 225 28.80 -3.83 -6.36
N ARG A 226 29.39 -4.62 -5.47
CA ARG A 226 30.75 -5.16 -5.64
C ARG A 226 30.84 -6.08 -6.86
N GLU A 227 29.87 -6.97 -7.03
CA GLU A 227 29.82 -7.89 -8.17
C GLU A 227 29.63 -7.15 -9.51
N GLY A 228 28.74 -6.15 -9.55
CA GLY A 228 28.56 -5.31 -10.74
C GLY A 228 29.82 -4.54 -11.12
N LEU A 229 30.50 -3.92 -10.15
CA LEU A 229 31.77 -3.20 -10.40
C LEU A 229 32.89 -4.13 -10.87
N ALA A 230 33.00 -5.33 -10.30
CA ALA A 230 33.99 -6.31 -10.72
C ALA A 230 33.78 -6.76 -12.18
N LEU A 231 32.53 -6.97 -12.60
CA LEU A 231 32.19 -7.29 -13.99
C LEU A 231 32.52 -6.14 -14.94
N LYS A 232 32.23 -4.88 -14.58
CA LYS A 232 32.60 -3.71 -15.39
C LYS A 232 34.11 -3.61 -15.60
N ALA A 233 34.90 -3.85 -14.56
CA ALA A 233 36.35 -3.79 -14.64
C ALA A 233 36.93 -4.88 -15.57
N GLN A 234 36.29 -6.05 -15.66
CA GLN A 234 36.71 -7.12 -16.56
C GLN A 234 36.36 -6.86 -18.03
N THR A 235 35.36 -6.02 -18.31
CA THR A 235 34.87 -5.73 -19.67
C THR A 235 35.34 -4.38 -20.22
N GLY A 236 35.97 -3.53 -19.40
CA GLY A 236 36.41 -2.17 -19.76
C GLY A 236 37.90 -2.04 -20.12
N ASP A 237 38.60 -3.16 -20.33
CA ASP A 237 40.03 -3.25 -20.63
C ASP A 237 40.32 -3.62 -22.11
N GLU A 238 39.35 -3.41 -23.02
CA GLU A 238 39.54 -3.46 -24.50
C GLU A 238 39.55 -2.05 -25.10
#